data_AF-A0A8K1CRY9-F1
#
_entry.id   AF-A0A8K1CRY9-F1
#
_cell.length_a   1.000
_cell.length_b   1.000
_cell.length_c   1.000
_cell.angle_alpha   90.00
_cell.angle_beta   90.00
_cell.angle_gamma   90.00
#
_symmetry.space_group_name_H-M   'P 1'
#
loop_
_entity.id
_entity.type
_entity.pdbx_description
1 polymer ?
#
loop_
_entity_poly.entity_id
_entity_poly.type
_entity_poly.pdbx_seq_one_letter_code
_entity_poly.pdbx_strand_id
1 'polypeptide(L)'
;MKELKSLCFTEGQESTFFMCLSSHGARVTSGTNEGSYVLFSETRLSSEEELLLTAIHEQELARLVHEIPCRNKFLALELCQTKEATEKPAKEDEKIRNRIHDEFASRFYAQLAKLELSTRGEGYDRSIDVEPRRSHTVILESCDVKTESPLRHSDDQVSNFLHRLNFAFHGGAACLSLDDELIERPHLRLKEVIKYVKEMIMMDAALQNELVKTEYKKQVRTKFELIAEFQEVTHTPQLVGDADGVDFAIGDVPAAPTEHPAQPRLEGSTLNSITISWDAIKGFPPSTSQEIPTILGYHIQYQGDGRTCESWKRAAAFQVLTFENAVHLRKKPPTKVTVFGIPSELAFRFRVRARTAGGWGPFSPVSPAFRTQSVASHHDQFTTVQAASEAKGVEGILALMSRHVANRDIQRVCVEFLGRMALKVKSPQQSRRLIPGLDQPAVTLTIRSMDRFRHDTPLIQQGCLFLGRLAMSDDAWRRALLKMENPRCLEFLQDIHNRFAKTDSTTASSTRWAMERLRGTSARRRFSPEEAARRIQGLYRMRKARQYVQSLAESIYTQMIDPESGMAFFYNTRTGTTAWSLPSFLQV
;
A
#
# COMPACT_ATOMS: atom_id res chain seq x y z
N MET A 1 -40.12 15.91 -6.69
CA MET A 1 -40.46 15.05 -7.86
C MET A 1 -40.91 15.83 -9.09
N LYS A 2 -41.89 16.74 -9.01
CA LYS A 2 -42.30 17.56 -10.18
C LYS A 2 -41.15 18.38 -10.80
N GLU A 3 -40.33 19.00 -9.95
CA GLU A 3 -39.12 19.73 -10.40
C GLU A 3 -38.08 18.78 -11.03
N LEU A 4 -37.83 17.62 -10.41
CA LEU A 4 -36.93 16.59 -10.96
C LEU A 4 -37.39 16.12 -12.35
N LYS A 5 -38.70 15.90 -12.51
CA LYS A 5 -39.30 15.55 -13.81
C LYS A 5 -39.03 16.63 -14.85
N SER A 6 -39.18 17.90 -14.48
CA SER A 6 -38.88 19.04 -15.37
C SER A 6 -37.42 19.10 -15.79
N LEU A 7 -36.48 18.79 -14.89
CA LEU A 7 -35.05 18.75 -15.21
C LEU A 7 -34.74 17.60 -16.19
N CYS A 8 -35.28 16.41 -15.94
CA CYS A 8 -35.04 15.23 -16.78
C CYS A 8 -35.63 15.36 -18.20
N PHE A 9 -36.68 16.16 -18.39
CA PHE A 9 -37.23 16.43 -19.73
C PHE A 9 -36.25 17.14 -20.67
N THR A 10 -35.25 17.86 -20.12
CA THR A 10 -34.29 18.62 -20.92
C THR A 10 -33.12 17.77 -21.46
N GLU A 11 -32.83 16.61 -20.84
CA GLU A 11 -31.68 15.76 -21.18
C GLU A 11 -31.99 14.65 -22.21
N GLY A 12 -33.27 14.45 -22.58
CA GLY A 12 -33.70 13.49 -23.59
C GLY A 12 -33.96 12.07 -23.06
N GLN A 13 -34.64 11.24 -23.88
CA GLN A 13 -35.17 9.92 -23.46
C GLN A 13 -34.10 8.85 -23.21
N GLU A 14 -32.90 8.97 -23.78
CA GLU A 14 -31.80 7.99 -23.63
C GLU A 14 -30.95 8.22 -22.36
N SER A 15 -31.36 9.15 -21.50
CA SER A 15 -30.66 9.49 -20.26
C SER A 15 -30.85 8.44 -19.15
N THR A 16 -30.03 8.57 -18.11
CA THR A 16 -30.08 7.72 -16.91
C THR A 16 -30.49 8.56 -15.71
N PHE A 17 -31.50 8.11 -14.98
CA PHE A 17 -31.92 8.70 -13.71
C PHE A 17 -31.30 7.94 -12.54
N PHE A 18 -30.68 8.66 -11.61
CA PHE A 18 -30.19 8.12 -10.36
C PHE A 18 -30.95 8.73 -9.17
N MET A 19 -31.47 7.89 -8.28
CA MET A 19 -32.06 8.30 -7.02
C MET A 19 -31.38 7.59 -5.86
N CYS A 20 -30.92 8.35 -4.88
CA CYS A 20 -30.50 7.82 -3.59
C CYS A 20 -31.54 8.22 -2.53
N LEU A 21 -32.19 7.23 -1.91
CA LEU A 21 -33.19 7.45 -0.87
C LEU A 21 -32.69 6.83 0.43
N SER A 22 -32.23 7.67 1.36
CA SER A 22 -31.96 7.28 2.75
C SER A 22 -33.02 7.89 3.66
N SER A 23 -33.90 7.08 4.23
CA SER A 23 -35.00 7.57 5.06
C SER A 23 -35.56 6.54 6.05
N HIS A 24 -36.55 6.97 6.85
CA HIS A 24 -37.42 6.11 7.62
C HIS A 24 -38.66 5.71 6.81
N GLY A 25 -39.36 4.68 7.28
CA GLY A 25 -40.65 4.31 6.73
C GLY A 25 -41.59 3.74 7.78
N ALA A 26 -42.87 3.72 7.43
CA ALA A 26 -43.91 3.05 8.18
C ALA A 26 -44.73 2.18 7.24
N ARG A 27 -45.51 1.26 7.81
CA ARG A 27 -46.40 0.39 7.08
C ARG A 27 -47.77 0.38 7.70
N VAL A 28 -48.79 0.61 6.88
CA VAL A 28 -50.19 0.37 7.24
C VAL A 28 -50.51 -1.07 6.88
N THR A 29 -50.98 -1.85 7.86
CA THR A 29 -51.11 -3.32 7.74
C THR A 29 -52.48 -3.80 7.29
N SER A 30 -53.50 -2.94 7.34
CA SER A 30 -54.86 -3.29 6.95
C SER A 30 -55.67 -2.03 6.64
N GLY A 31 -56.74 -2.20 5.85
CA GLY A 31 -57.63 -1.11 5.45
C GLY A 31 -57.39 -0.66 4.01
N THR A 32 -58.06 0.42 3.61
CA THR A 32 -58.00 0.96 2.24
C THR A 32 -56.65 1.54 1.88
N ASN A 33 -55.88 1.95 2.88
CA ASN A 33 -54.57 2.59 2.73
C ASN A 33 -53.41 1.64 3.05
N GLU A 34 -53.65 0.32 2.98
CA GLU A 34 -52.64 -0.71 3.22
C GLU A 34 -51.44 -0.54 2.27
N GLY A 35 -50.25 -0.55 2.85
CA GLY A 35 -48.99 -0.50 2.11
C GLY A 35 -47.91 0.25 2.87
N SER A 36 -46.79 0.47 2.19
CA SER A 36 -45.60 1.09 2.78
C SER A 36 -45.55 2.59 2.48
N TYR A 37 -45.04 3.33 3.44
CA TYR A 37 -44.91 4.79 3.39
C TYR A 37 -43.47 5.18 3.66
N VAL A 38 -42.90 5.99 2.76
CA VAL A 38 -41.61 6.65 2.94
C VAL A 38 -41.86 7.94 3.72
N LEU A 39 -41.16 8.08 4.84
CA LEU A 39 -41.28 9.25 5.72
C LEU A 39 -40.27 10.32 5.29
N PHE A 40 -40.56 11.56 5.64
CA PHE A 40 -39.76 12.76 5.49
C PHE A 40 -39.62 13.45 6.86
N SER A 41 -38.81 14.49 6.95
CA SER A 41 -38.51 15.17 8.22
C SER A 41 -39.77 15.71 8.92
N GLU A 42 -40.78 16.12 8.15
CA GLU A 42 -42.05 16.66 8.65
C GLU A 42 -43.12 15.58 8.88
N THR A 43 -42.81 14.31 8.60
CA THR A 43 -43.79 13.23 8.71
C THR A 43 -44.15 12.94 10.15
N ARG A 44 -45.45 12.74 10.38
CA ARG A 44 -45.99 12.43 11.69
C ARG A 44 -46.75 11.12 11.64
N LEU A 45 -46.61 10.35 12.72
CA LEU A 45 -47.13 8.99 12.87
C LEU A 45 -48.27 8.93 13.89
N SER A 46 -48.92 10.05 14.21
CA SER A 46 -49.93 10.09 15.28
C SER A 46 -51.28 9.52 14.85
N SER A 47 -51.56 9.45 13.54
CA SER A 47 -52.74 8.81 12.97
C SER A 47 -52.52 8.43 11.50
N GLU A 48 -53.39 7.57 10.95
CA GLU A 48 -53.37 7.18 9.53
C GLU A 48 -53.63 8.39 8.60
N GLU A 49 -54.54 9.29 8.98
CA GLU A 49 -54.85 10.51 8.22
C GLU A 49 -53.64 11.45 8.12
N GLU A 50 -52.91 11.61 9.22
CA GLU A 50 -51.71 12.45 9.26
C GLU A 50 -50.55 11.82 8.47
N LEU A 51 -50.41 10.50 8.54
CA LEU A 51 -49.44 9.74 7.73
C LEU A 51 -49.72 9.95 6.23
N LEU A 52 -50.98 9.86 5.79
CA LEU A 52 -51.36 10.06 4.39
C LEU A 52 -51.05 11.47 3.87
N LEU A 53 -51.13 12.48 4.73
CA LEU A 53 -50.84 13.88 4.36
C LEU A 53 -49.35 14.20 4.35
N THR A 54 -48.55 13.48 5.14
CA THR A 54 -47.16 13.85 5.42
C THR A 54 -46.12 12.84 4.94
N ALA A 55 -46.53 11.69 4.40
CA ALA A 55 -45.67 10.65 3.84
C ALA A 55 -46.02 10.32 2.39
N ILE A 56 -45.15 9.59 1.68
CA ILE A 56 -45.43 9.12 0.32
C ILE A 56 -45.63 7.62 0.32
N HIS A 57 -46.79 7.17 -0.16
CA HIS A 57 -47.11 5.77 -0.35
C HIS A 57 -46.24 5.13 -1.46
N GLU A 58 -45.88 3.85 -1.30
CA GLU A 58 -45.03 3.11 -2.25
C GLU A 58 -45.53 3.15 -3.70
N GLN A 59 -46.86 3.10 -3.90
CA GLN A 59 -47.48 3.15 -5.23
C GLN A 59 -47.40 4.56 -5.85
N GLU A 60 -47.55 5.59 -5.03
CA GLU A 60 -47.39 6.99 -5.47
C GLU A 60 -45.94 7.24 -5.85
N LEU A 61 -44.99 6.81 -5.02
CA LEU A 61 -43.57 6.90 -5.32
C LEU A 61 -43.22 6.18 -6.62
N ALA A 62 -43.80 4.99 -6.85
CA ALA A 62 -43.55 4.21 -8.06
C ALA A 62 -44.07 4.96 -9.29
N ARG A 63 -45.26 5.57 -9.22
CA ARG A 63 -45.78 6.45 -10.28
C ARG A 63 -44.86 7.64 -10.53
N LEU A 64 -44.42 8.33 -9.48
CA LEU A 64 -43.54 9.49 -9.60
C LEU A 64 -42.18 9.15 -10.25
N VAL A 65 -41.59 8.00 -9.93
CA VAL A 65 -40.34 7.52 -10.54
C VAL A 65 -40.57 7.02 -11.97
N HIS A 66 -41.66 6.30 -12.22
CA HIS A 66 -42.03 5.83 -13.56
C HIS A 66 -42.17 6.99 -14.55
N GLU A 67 -42.82 8.08 -14.11
CA GLU A 67 -43.04 9.28 -14.91
C GLU A 67 -41.78 10.06 -15.27
N ILE A 68 -40.62 9.73 -14.70
CA ILE A 68 -39.35 10.34 -15.09
C ILE A 68 -38.97 9.84 -16.49
N PRO A 69 -38.75 10.76 -17.46
CA PRO A 69 -38.59 10.43 -18.87
C PRO A 69 -37.18 9.91 -19.23
N CYS A 70 -36.53 9.17 -18.33
CA CYS A 70 -35.22 8.56 -18.55
C CYS A 70 -35.39 7.08 -18.89
N ARG A 71 -34.63 6.58 -19.86
CA ARG A 71 -34.64 5.17 -20.27
C ARG A 71 -34.16 4.28 -19.14
N ASN A 72 -33.04 4.61 -18.51
CA ASN A 72 -32.45 3.83 -17.42
C ASN A 72 -32.72 4.49 -16.07
N LYS A 73 -33.04 3.70 -15.06
CA LYS A 73 -33.34 4.16 -13.71
C LYS A 73 -32.58 3.32 -12.69
N PHE A 74 -31.74 3.97 -11.89
CA PHE A 74 -31.04 3.34 -10.78
C PHE A 74 -31.52 3.95 -9.47
N LEU A 75 -31.99 3.12 -8.54
CA LEU A 75 -32.41 3.55 -7.21
C LEU A 75 -31.55 2.87 -6.15
N ALA A 76 -30.80 3.65 -5.38
CA ALA A 76 -30.10 3.19 -4.18
C ALA A 76 -31.00 3.47 -2.97
N LEU A 77 -31.39 2.42 -2.24
CA LEU A 77 -32.34 2.50 -1.14
C LEU A 77 -31.69 2.12 0.18
N GLU A 78 -31.80 3.00 1.16
CA GLU A 78 -31.46 2.75 2.55
C GLU A 78 -32.63 3.17 3.44
N LEU A 79 -33.47 2.20 3.78
CA LEU A 79 -34.62 2.45 4.62
C LEU A 79 -34.42 1.83 6.00
N CYS A 80 -34.91 2.51 7.04
CA CYS A 80 -34.69 2.05 8.41
C CYS A 80 -35.31 0.68 8.68
N GLN A 81 -34.49 -0.21 9.24
CA GLN A 81 -34.83 -1.62 9.43
C GLN A 81 -35.42 -1.90 10.82
N THR A 82 -35.05 -1.13 11.84
CA THR A 82 -35.75 -1.08 13.14
C THR A 82 -35.22 0.06 14.03
N LYS A 83 -36.12 0.73 14.74
CA LYS A 83 -35.92 1.07 16.15
C LYS A 83 -37.14 0.52 16.88
N GLU A 84 -36.95 -0.26 17.94
CA GLU A 84 -38.01 -0.44 18.91
C GLU A 84 -38.41 0.94 19.43
N ALA A 85 -39.67 1.30 19.28
CA ALA A 85 -40.19 2.47 19.96
C ALA A 85 -40.00 2.21 21.45
N THR A 86 -39.22 3.05 22.13
CA THR A 86 -39.09 3.06 23.60
C THR A 86 -40.43 3.33 24.28
N GLU A 87 -41.43 3.77 23.53
CA GLU A 87 -42.80 3.99 23.99
C GLU A 87 -43.76 3.09 23.21
N LYS A 88 -44.54 2.28 23.94
CA LYS A 88 -45.65 1.52 23.35
C LYS A 88 -46.67 2.53 22.79
N PRO A 89 -47.09 2.43 21.52
CA PRO A 89 -48.13 3.30 20.99
C PRO A 89 -49.42 3.14 21.81
N ALA A 90 -50.15 4.24 21.96
CA ALA A 90 -51.46 4.25 22.59
C ALA A 90 -52.42 3.27 21.86
N LYS A 91 -53.36 2.69 22.61
CA LYS A 91 -54.21 1.54 22.22
C LYS A 91 -55.10 1.72 20.97
N GLU A 92 -55.07 2.84 20.26
CA GLU A 92 -55.99 3.13 19.16
C GLU A 92 -55.40 2.94 17.74
N ASP A 93 -54.09 2.74 17.56
CA ASP A 93 -53.50 2.57 16.22
C ASP A 93 -52.56 1.34 16.08
N GLU A 94 -53.08 0.14 16.32
CA GLU A 94 -52.38 -1.14 16.05
C GLU A 94 -52.05 -1.36 14.54
N LYS A 95 -52.61 -0.53 13.64
CA LYS A 95 -52.47 -0.68 12.18
C LYS A 95 -51.15 -0.16 11.63
N ILE A 96 -50.58 0.89 12.23
CA ILE A 96 -49.35 1.53 11.75
C ILE A 96 -48.15 0.87 12.43
N ARG A 97 -47.27 0.27 11.62
CA ARG A 97 -46.02 -0.32 12.09
C ARG A 97 -44.86 0.53 11.61
N ASN A 98 -43.96 0.90 12.52
CA ASN A 98 -42.73 1.67 12.23
C ASN A 98 -41.65 0.84 11.49
N ARG A 99 -42.05 -0.22 10.79
CA ARG A 99 -41.19 -1.17 10.10
C ARG A 99 -41.75 -1.39 8.70
N ILE A 100 -40.96 -1.07 7.69
CA ILE A 100 -41.37 -1.25 6.28
C ILE A 100 -41.21 -2.69 5.81
N HIS A 101 -40.53 -3.55 6.57
CA HIS A 101 -40.25 -4.96 6.28
C HIS A 101 -39.48 -5.24 4.97
N ASP A 102 -39.02 -6.49 4.88
CA ASP A 102 -38.22 -7.16 3.85
C ASP A 102 -38.74 -7.06 2.41
N GLU A 103 -39.93 -6.50 2.23
CA GLU A 103 -40.67 -6.54 0.97
C GLU A 103 -40.78 -5.18 0.29
N PHE A 104 -40.36 -4.08 0.92
CA PHE A 104 -40.53 -2.74 0.34
C PHE A 104 -39.95 -2.66 -1.08
N ALA A 105 -38.65 -2.94 -1.25
CA ALA A 105 -38.02 -2.84 -2.57
C ALA A 105 -38.62 -3.81 -3.58
N SER A 106 -38.97 -5.02 -3.14
CA SER A 106 -39.62 -6.03 -4.00
C SER A 106 -41.02 -5.58 -4.46
N ARG A 107 -41.84 -5.04 -3.56
CA ARG A 107 -43.18 -4.50 -3.86
C ARG A 107 -43.07 -3.25 -4.73
N PHE A 108 -42.17 -2.34 -4.38
CA PHE A 108 -41.90 -1.12 -5.11
C PHE A 108 -41.46 -1.42 -6.54
N TYR A 109 -40.52 -2.36 -6.73
CA TYR A 109 -40.12 -2.85 -8.05
C TYR A 109 -41.30 -3.45 -8.81
N ALA A 110 -42.12 -4.29 -8.16
CA ALA A 110 -43.29 -4.88 -8.81
C ALA A 110 -44.31 -3.83 -9.27
N GLN A 111 -44.48 -2.72 -8.53
CA GLN A 111 -45.32 -1.60 -8.98
C GLN A 111 -44.71 -0.87 -10.17
N LEU A 112 -43.39 -0.63 -10.18
CA LEU A 112 -42.69 -0.05 -11.32
C LEU A 112 -42.84 -0.92 -12.57
N ALA A 113 -42.60 -2.23 -12.45
CA ALA A 113 -42.74 -3.17 -13.56
C ALA A 113 -44.17 -3.20 -14.13
N LYS A 114 -45.20 -3.11 -13.29
CA LYS A 114 -46.60 -3.01 -13.73
C LYS A 114 -46.87 -1.73 -14.53
N LEU A 115 -46.32 -0.60 -14.10
CA LEU A 115 -46.47 0.69 -14.78
C LEU A 115 -45.71 0.72 -16.12
N GLU A 116 -44.54 0.07 -16.19
CA GLU A 116 -43.78 -0.11 -17.43
C GLU A 116 -44.56 -0.94 -18.45
N LEU A 117 -45.21 -2.03 -18.03
CA LEU A 117 -46.02 -2.89 -18.88
C LEU A 117 -47.30 -2.20 -19.38
N SER A 118 -48.00 -1.48 -18.51
CA SER A 118 -49.23 -0.77 -18.88
C SER A 118 -48.97 0.32 -19.93
N THR A 119 -47.83 1.02 -19.83
CA THR A 119 -47.41 2.05 -20.80
C THR A 119 -47.09 1.46 -22.17
N ARG A 120 -46.68 0.18 -22.23
CA ARG A 120 -46.37 -0.56 -23.46
C ARG A 120 -47.57 -1.27 -24.08
N GLY A 121 -48.73 -1.24 -23.42
CA GLY A 121 -49.94 -1.92 -23.90
C GLY A 121 -49.94 -3.44 -23.68
N GLU A 122 -49.08 -3.95 -22.79
CA GLU A 122 -48.95 -5.37 -22.49
C GLU A 122 -49.59 -5.70 -21.12
N GLY A 123 -50.41 -6.75 -21.07
CA GLY A 123 -51.03 -7.21 -19.82
C GLY A 123 -50.02 -7.90 -18.90
N TYR A 124 -50.07 -7.60 -17.61
CA TYR A 124 -49.26 -8.28 -16.59
C TYR A 124 -49.78 -9.71 -16.37
N ASP A 125 -49.24 -10.70 -17.08
CA ASP A 125 -49.51 -12.12 -16.83
C ASP A 125 -48.37 -12.74 -16.01
N ARG A 126 -48.70 -13.32 -14.84
CA ARG A 126 -47.74 -14.00 -13.95
C ARG A 126 -47.32 -15.38 -14.48
N SER A 127 -47.90 -15.86 -15.59
CA SER A 127 -47.84 -17.28 -15.99
C SER A 127 -47.19 -17.58 -17.33
N ILE A 128 -46.50 -16.62 -17.96
CA ILE A 128 -45.82 -16.84 -19.25
C ILE A 128 -44.31 -16.66 -19.08
N ASP A 129 -43.56 -17.75 -19.24
CA ASP A 129 -42.12 -17.75 -19.54
C ASP A 129 -41.89 -17.05 -20.88
N VAL A 130 -41.85 -15.73 -20.85
CA VAL A 130 -41.31 -14.90 -21.93
C VAL A 130 -39.85 -14.68 -21.60
N GLU A 131 -38.95 -14.87 -22.57
CA GLU A 131 -37.52 -14.49 -22.46
C GLU A 131 -37.36 -13.20 -21.65
N PRO A 132 -36.40 -13.10 -20.70
CA PRO A 132 -36.34 -12.00 -19.74
C PRO A 132 -36.17 -10.67 -20.47
N ARG A 133 -37.30 -9.97 -20.65
CA ARG A 133 -37.33 -8.67 -21.32
C ARG A 133 -36.75 -7.64 -20.34
N ARG A 134 -35.53 -7.20 -20.64
CA ARG A 134 -34.73 -6.30 -19.80
C ARG A 134 -35.55 -5.13 -19.27
N SER A 135 -35.81 -5.11 -17.96
CA SER A 135 -36.23 -3.88 -17.28
C SER A 135 -35.00 -2.98 -17.18
N HIS A 136 -35.19 -1.71 -17.51
CA HIS A 136 -34.14 -0.68 -17.40
C HIS A 136 -34.15 0.00 -16.02
N THR A 137 -34.94 -0.53 -15.09
CA THR A 137 -35.04 -0.05 -13.70
C THR A 137 -34.35 -1.06 -12.78
N VAL A 138 -33.42 -0.58 -11.96
CA VAL A 138 -32.63 -1.40 -11.04
C VAL A 138 -32.63 -0.75 -9.66
N ILE A 139 -32.85 -1.55 -8.61
CA ILE A 139 -32.81 -1.12 -7.22
C ILE A 139 -31.65 -1.82 -6.50
N LEU A 140 -30.82 -1.05 -5.78
CA LEU A 140 -29.81 -1.56 -4.86
C LEU A 140 -30.19 -1.19 -3.43
N GLU A 141 -30.55 -2.19 -2.63
CA GLU A 141 -30.78 -2.03 -1.20
C GLU A 141 -29.48 -2.08 -0.42
N SER A 142 -29.40 -1.32 0.67
CA SER A 142 -28.20 -1.16 1.48
C SER A 142 -27.67 -2.46 2.08
N CYS A 143 -28.55 -3.37 2.52
CA CYS A 143 -28.18 -4.66 3.11
C CYS A 143 -29.28 -5.71 2.92
N ASP A 144 -29.08 -6.94 3.40
CA ASP A 144 -30.15 -7.92 3.49
C ASP A 144 -31.13 -7.52 4.60
N VAL A 145 -32.23 -6.91 4.19
CA VAL A 145 -33.32 -6.44 5.07
C VAL A 145 -33.90 -7.52 5.98
N LYS A 146 -33.75 -8.82 5.64
CA LYS A 146 -34.27 -9.94 6.44
C LYS A 146 -33.38 -10.29 7.63
N THR A 147 -32.07 -10.13 7.46
CA THR A 147 -31.07 -10.72 8.35
C THR A 147 -30.10 -9.70 8.94
N GLU A 148 -30.02 -8.50 8.36
CA GLU A 148 -28.97 -7.52 8.65
C GLU A 148 -29.56 -6.17 9.10
N SER A 149 -28.68 -5.22 9.39
CA SER A 149 -29.01 -3.80 9.56
C SER A 149 -27.86 -2.94 9.03
N PRO A 150 -28.12 -1.79 8.38
CA PRO A 150 -27.07 -1.01 7.76
C PRO A 150 -26.06 -0.53 8.80
N LEU A 151 -24.79 -0.85 8.59
CA LEU A 151 -23.71 -0.40 9.45
C LEU A 151 -23.41 1.08 9.23
N ARG A 152 -23.14 1.77 10.34
CA ARG A 152 -22.74 3.18 10.37
C ARG A 152 -21.30 3.30 10.83
N HIS A 153 -20.58 4.26 10.28
CA HIS A 153 -19.24 4.57 10.76
C HIS A 153 -19.32 5.25 12.14
N SER A 154 -18.40 4.96 13.05
CA SER A 154 -18.48 5.45 14.44
C SER A 154 -18.36 6.98 14.58
N ASP A 155 -17.73 7.61 13.58
CA ASP A 155 -17.35 9.03 13.63
C ASP A 155 -18.26 9.91 12.75
N ASP A 156 -18.99 9.32 11.80
CA ASP A 156 -19.88 10.02 10.86
C ASP A 156 -21.34 9.58 11.06
N GLN A 157 -22.28 10.53 11.01
CA GLN A 157 -23.73 10.25 11.03
C GLN A 157 -24.23 9.54 9.74
N VAL A 158 -23.32 9.18 8.83
CA VAL A 158 -23.59 8.64 7.49
C VAL A 158 -23.30 7.14 7.47
N SER A 159 -24.13 6.37 6.74
CA SER A 159 -23.96 4.92 6.66
C SER A 159 -22.79 4.50 5.77
N ASN A 160 -22.25 3.30 6.02
CA ASN A 160 -21.22 2.72 5.17
C ASN A 160 -21.71 2.56 3.72
N PHE A 161 -23.00 2.26 3.53
CA PHE A 161 -23.59 2.14 2.21
C PHE A 161 -23.46 3.42 1.39
N LEU A 162 -23.86 4.56 1.97
CA LEU A 162 -23.77 5.85 1.30
C LEU A 162 -22.32 6.29 1.09
N HIS A 163 -21.43 6.03 2.04
CA HIS A 163 -19.99 6.31 1.86
C HIS A 163 -19.39 5.52 0.70
N ARG A 164 -19.68 4.21 0.63
CA ARG A 164 -19.14 3.35 -0.44
C ARG A 164 -19.76 3.68 -1.80
N LEU A 165 -21.05 4.06 -1.84
CA LEU A 165 -21.69 4.56 -3.04
C LEU A 165 -21.03 5.86 -3.52
N ASN A 166 -20.78 6.81 -2.62
CA ASN A 166 -20.07 8.04 -2.94
C ASN A 166 -18.67 7.76 -3.50
N PHE A 167 -17.90 6.87 -2.85
CA PHE A 167 -16.57 6.48 -3.33
C PHE A 167 -16.60 5.80 -4.70
N ALA A 168 -17.64 5.02 -5.01
CA ALA A 168 -17.79 4.39 -6.31
C ALA A 168 -17.79 5.44 -7.43
N PHE A 169 -18.59 6.51 -7.28
CA PHE A 169 -18.68 7.61 -8.24
C PHE A 169 -17.41 8.48 -8.30
N HIS A 170 -16.70 8.64 -7.18
CA HIS A 170 -15.45 9.41 -7.13
C HIS A 170 -14.22 8.69 -7.68
N GLY A 171 -14.39 7.44 -8.16
CA GLY A 171 -13.34 6.71 -8.87
C GLY A 171 -13.07 5.30 -8.35
N GLY A 172 -13.69 4.90 -7.24
CA GLY A 172 -13.58 3.55 -6.71
C GLY A 172 -14.03 2.49 -7.73
N ALA A 173 -15.14 2.74 -8.43
CA ALA A 173 -15.67 1.84 -9.44
C ALA A 173 -14.93 1.89 -10.79
N ALA A 174 -14.27 3.03 -11.09
CA ALA A 174 -13.53 3.23 -12.35
C ALA A 174 -12.10 2.67 -12.33
N CYS A 175 -11.55 2.37 -11.15
CA CYS A 175 -10.13 2.05 -11.01
C CYS A 175 -9.80 0.69 -11.65
N LEU A 176 -9.37 0.72 -12.92
CA LEU A 176 -8.81 -0.40 -13.67
C LEU A 176 -7.44 -0.85 -13.11
N SER A 177 -6.84 -1.87 -13.73
CA SER A 177 -5.47 -2.30 -13.44
C SER A 177 -4.54 -1.07 -13.46
N LEU A 178 -3.68 -0.99 -12.44
CA LEU A 178 -2.85 0.20 -12.18
C LEU A 178 -1.87 0.53 -13.32
N ASP A 179 -1.66 -0.43 -14.24
CA ASP A 179 -0.74 -0.35 -15.37
C ASP A 179 -1.39 0.13 -16.68
N ASP A 180 -2.71 0.20 -16.77
CA ASP A 180 -3.40 0.58 -18.02
C ASP A 180 -3.11 2.05 -18.37
N GLU A 181 -2.66 2.31 -19.60
CA GLU A 181 -2.26 3.65 -20.07
C GLU A 181 -3.45 4.55 -20.45
N LEU A 182 -4.55 3.95 -20.92
CA LEU A 182 -5.73 4.65 -21.42
C LEU A 182 -6.99 4.06 -20.78
N ILE A 183 -7.81 4.92 -20.18
CA ILE A 183 -9.21 4.60 -19.94
C ILE A 183 -9.97 5.09 -21.17
N GLU A 184 -10.19 4.21 -22.14
CA GLU A 184 -11.01 4.52 -23.33
C GLU A 184 -12.51 4.66 -23.00
N ARG A 185 -12.88 4.55 -21.72
CA ARG A 185 -14.25 4.56 -21.25
C ARG A 185 -14.57 5.89 -20.56
N PRO A 186 -15.31 6.81 -21.21
CA PRO A 186 -15.67 8.09 -20.61
C PRO A 186 -16.71 7.95 -19.48
N HIS A 187 -17.47 6.85 -19.45
CA HIS A 187 -18.59 6.68 -18.54
C HIS A 187 -18.42 5.48 -17.59
N LEU A 188 -18.80 5.69 -16.33
CA LEU A 188 -18.98 4.65 -15.31
C LEU A 188 -20.17 3.76 -15.68
N ARG A 189 -19.98 2.44 -15.60
CA ARG A 189 -21.09 1.48 -15.77
C ARG A 189 -21.70 1.14 -14.42
N LEU A 190 -23.04 1.04 -14.36
CA LEU A 190 -23.74 0.70 -13.13
C LEU A 190 -23.27 -0.65 -12.55
N LYS A 191 -23.00 -1.65 -13.41
CA LYS A 191 -22.45 -2.94 -12.98
C LYS A 191 -21.13 -2.83 -12.19
N GLU A 192 -20.27 -1.89 -12.55
CA GLU A 192 -18.98 -1.64 -11.89
C GLU A 192 -19.22 -0.95 -10.53
N VAL A 193 -20.15 0.00 -10.49
CA VAL A 193 -20.58 0.67 -9.25
C VAL A 193 -21.16 -0.34 -8.25
N ILE A 194 -22.12 -1.16 -8.68
CA ILE A 194 -22.74 -2.18 -7.81
C ILE A 194 -21.69 -3.17 -7.30
N LYS A 195 -20.81 -3.64 -8.19
CA LYS A 195 -19.74 -4.56 -7.82
C LYS A 195 -18.83 -3.96 -6.74
N TYR A 196 -18.32 -2.75 -6.96
CA TYR A 196 -17.47 -2.05 -6.01
C TYR A 196 -18.16 -1.86 -4.65
N VAL A 197 -19.40 -1.36 -4.66
CA VAL A 197 -20.16 -1.10 -3.43
C VAL A 197 -20.37 -2.38 -2.63
N LYS A 198 -20.79 -3.48 -3.28
CA LYS A 198 -20.97 -4.79 -2.63
C LYS A 198 -19.67 -5.30 -2.03
N GLU A 199 -18.59 -5.33 -2.82
CA GLU A 199 -17.30 -5.85 -2.37
C GLU A 199 -16.75 -5.06 -1.18
N MET A 200 -16.81 -3.72 -1.22
CA MET A 200 -16.26 -2.88 -0.16
C MET A 200 -17.08 -2.94 1.13
N ILE A 201 -18.41 -2.97 1.06
CA ILE A 201 -19.26 -3.06 2.25
C ILE A 201 -19.07 -4.41 2.97
N MET A 202 -18.98 -5.50 2.21
CA MET A 202 -18.68 -6.81 2.77
C MET A 202 -17.28 -6.85 3.39
N MET A 203 -16.30 -6.20 2.76
CA MET A 203 -14.95 -6.07 3.31
C MET A 203 -14.93 -5.25 4.61
N ASP A 204 -15.70 -4.17 4.70
CA ASP A 204 -15.83 -3.36 5.91
C ASP A 204 -16.38 -4.17 7.09
N ALA A 205 -17.44 -4.94 6.85
CA ALA A 205 -18.01 -5.83 7.86
C ALA A 205 -16.98 -6.90 8.32
N ALA A 206 -16.26 -7.50 7.38
CA ALA A 206 -15.20 -8.46 7.70
C ALA A 206 -14.05 -7.84 8.50
N LEU A 207 -13.60 -6.64 8.13
CA LEU A 207 -12.55 -5.91 8.84
C LEU A 207 -12.99 -5.55 10.26
N GLN A 208 -14.23 -5.09 10.42
CA GLN A 208 -14.81 -4.83 11.74
C GLN A 208 -14.84 -6.09 12.59
N ASN A 209 -15.30 -7.22 12.04
CA ASN A 209 -15.30 -8.50 12.76
C ASN A 209 -13.88 -8.92 13.19
N GLU A 210 -12.87 -8.76 12.33
CA GLU A 210 -11.47 -9.07 12.67
C GLU A 210 -10.89 -8.14 13.75
N LEU A 211 -11.21 -6.84 13.69
CA LEU A 211 -10.83 -5.88 14.72
C LEU A 211 -11.42 -6.26 16.08
N VAL A 212 -12.73 -6.55 16.11
CA VAL A 212 -13.43 -6.99 17.31
C VAL A 212 -12.83 -8.31 17.81
N LYS A 213 -12.66 -9.33 16.95
CA LYS A 213 -12.01 -10.60 17.31
C LYS A 213 -10.62 -10.38 17.92
N THR A 214 -9.83 -9.47 17.36
CA THR A 214 -8.48 -9.17 17.84
C THR A 214 -8.51 -8.52 19.23
N GLU A 215 -9.44 -7.60 19.47
CA GLU A 215 -9.59 -6.95 20.78
C GLU A 215 -10.13 -7.93 21.83
N TYR A 216 -11.10 -8.77 21.47
CA TYR A 216 -11.61 -9.84 22.32
C TYR A 216 -10.51 -10.83 22.71
N LYS A 217 -9.62 -11.23 21.78
CA LYS A 217 -8.48 -12.12 22.06
C LYS A 217 -7.46 -11.55 23.05
N LYS A 218 -7.39 -10.23 23.23
CA LYS A 218 -6.49 -9.60 24.23
C LYS A 218 -7.03 -9.70 25.66
N GLN A 219 -8.33 -9.90 25.83
CA GLN A 219 -8.96 -10.00 27.14
C GLN A 219 -8.88 -11.45 27.64
N VAL A 220 -8.44 -11.65 28.89
CA VAL A 220 -8.43 -12.98 29.51
C VAL A 220 -9.88 -13.32 29.89
N ARG A 221 -10.54 -14.13 29.06
CA ARG A 221 -11.94 -14.56 29.24
C ARG A 221 -12.10 -16.07 29.13
N THR A 222 -13.21 -16.59 29.66
CA THR A 222 -13.49 -18.04 29.62
C THR A 222 -13.99 -18.48 28.23
N LYS A 223 -13.82 -19.76 27.89
CA LYS A 223 -14.25 -20.34 26.60
C LYS A 223 -15.77 -20.22 26.34
N PHE A 224 -16.57 -20.08 27.40
CA PHE A 224 -18.02 -19.94 27.31
C PHE A 224 -18.45 -18.48 27.09
N GLU A 225 -17.75 -17.51 27.69
CA GLU A 225 -17.91 -16.08 27.38
C GLU A 225 -17.55 -15.76 25.92
N LEU A 226 -16.59 -16.50 25.35
CA LEU A 226 -16.15 -16.36 23.96
C LEU A 226 -17.25 -16.70 22.93
N ILE A 227 -18.22 -17.56 23.26
CA ILE A 227 -19.25 -18.05 22.33
C ILE A 227 -20.58 -17.29 22.52
N ALA A 228 -20.85 -16.76 23.71
CA ALA A 228 -22.14 -16.17 24.05
C ALA A 228 -22.28 -14.68 23.68
N GLU A 229 -21.19 -13.94 23.48
CA GLU A 229 -21.23 -12.47 23.28
C GLU A 229 -20.75 -11.98 21.90
N PHE A 230 -20.04 -12.80 21.13
CA PHE A 230 -19.54 -12.36 19.83
C PHE A 230 -20.55 -12.67 18.72
N GLN A 231 -21.29 -11.64 18.30
CA GLN A 231 -22.15 -11.71 17.14
C GLN A 231 -21.39 -11.17 15.93
N GLU A 232 -21.10 -12.02 14.96
CA GLU A 232 -20.53 -11.58 13.68
C GLU A 232 -21.52 -10.64 12.99
N VAL A 233 -21.00 -9.53 12.54
CA VAL A 233 -21.75 -8.54 11.79
C VAL A 233 -21.59 -8.84 10.31
N THR A 234 -22.70 -8.93 9.57
CA THR A 234 -22.70 -9.00 8.11
C THR A 234 -23.42 -7.78 7.53
N HIS A 235 -23.02 -7.38 6.33
CA HIS A 235 -23.62 -6.26 5.60
C HIS A 235 -23.49 -6.54 4.10
N THR A 236 -24.62 -6.84 3.46
CA THR A 236 -24.67 -7.44 2.13
C THR A 236 -25.71 -6.73 1.27
N PRO A 237 -25.33 -5.72 0.47
CA PRO A 237 -26.27 -5.00 -0.39
C PRO A 237 -27.01 -5.94 -1.37
N GLN A 238 -28.32 -5.79 -1.48
CA GLN A 238 -29.18 -6.64 -2.30
C GLN A 238 -29.59 -5.94 -3.60
N LEU A 239 -29.53 -6.66 -4.71
CA LEU A 239 -29.98 -6.16 -6.00
C LEU A 239 -31.42 -6.64 -6.24
N VAL A 240 -32.33 -5.72 -6.51
CA VAL A 240 -33.71 -6.00 -6.88
C VAL A 240 -33.92 -5.52 -8.32
N GLY A 241 -34.34 -6.45 -9.19
CA GLY A 241 -34.57 -6.21 -10.61
C GLY A 241 -33.83 -7.17 -11.50
N ASP A 242 -33.80 -6.89 -12.81
CA ASP A 242 -33.10 -7.72 -13.78
C ASP A 242 -31.58 -7.54 -13.66
N ALA A 243 -30.88 -8.63 -13.32
CA ALA A 243 -29.43 -8.66 -13.21
C ALA A 243 -28.72 -8.39 -14.55
N ASP A 244 -29.37 -8.68 -15.68
CA ASP A 244 -28.85 -8.37 -17.02
C ASP A 244 -29.14 -6.93 -17.45
N GLY A 245 -29.99 -6.22 -16.71
CA GLY A 245 -30.38 -4.82 -16.91
C GLY A 245 -29.38 -3.78 -16.39
N VAL A 246 -28.27 -4.20 -15.77
CA VAL A 246 -27.30 -3.29 -15.10
C VAL A 246 -26.22 -2.70 -16.02
N ASP A 247 -26.22 -3.04 -17.31
CA ASP A 247 -25.15 -2.62 -18.24
C ASP A 247 -25.44 -1.29 -18.96
N PHE A 248 -25.61 -0.22 -18.19
CA PHE A 248 -25.76 1.14 -18.71
C PHE A 248 -24.83 2.14 -18.01
N ALA A 249 -24.63 3.29 -18.67
CA ALA A 249 -23.84 4.39 -18.14
C ALA A 249 -24.61 5.13 -17.03
N ILE A 250 -23.96 5.35 -15.88
CA ILE A 250 -24.57 5.99 -14.69
C ILE A 250 -23.89 7.31 -14.30
N GLY A 251 -22.83 7.69 -15.03
CA GLY A 251 -22.11 8.94 -14.82
C GLY A 251 -20.77 8.93 -15.56
N ASP A 252 -20.01 10.01 -15.44
CA ASP A 252 -18.70 10.12 -16.04
C ASP A 252 -17.61 9.55 -15.11
N VAL A 253 -16.59 8.96 -15.71
CA VAL A 253 -15.36 8.60 -14.97
C VAL A 253 -14.69 9.92 -14.53
N PRO A 254 -14.18 10.02 -13.29
CA PRO A 254 -13.44 11.20 -12.85
C PRO A 254 -12.33 11.55 -13.84
N ALA A 255 -12.08 12.82 -14.11
CA ALA A 255 -11.09 13.22 -15.10
C ALA A 255 -9.66 12.83 -14.68
N ALA A 256 -8.82 12.54 -15.68
CA ALA A 256 -7.36 12.47 -15.51
C ALA A 256 -6.81 13.86 -15.10
N PRO A 257 -5.66 13.93 -14.40
CA PRO A 257 -5.04 15.21 -14.09
C PRO A 257 -4.74 16.01 -15.36
N THR A 258 -5.19 17.26 -15.40
CA THR A 258 -4.84 18.21 -16.47
C THR A 258 -3.49 18.89 -16.21
N GLU A 259 -3.12 19.03 -14.94
CA GLU A 259 -1.85 19.59 -14.49
C GLU A 259 -0.79 18.50 -14.27
N HIS A 260 0.48 18.90 -14.35
CA HIS A 260 1.61 18.00 -14.11
C HIS A 260 2.26 18.25 -12.73
N PRO A 261 2.92 17.25 -12.13
CA PRO A 261 3.75 17.46 -10.95
C PRO A 261 4.90 18.44 -11.22
N ALA A 262 5.57 18.90 -10.16
CA ALA A 262 6.78 19.70 -10.31
C ALA A 262 7.92 18.90 -10.99
N GLN A 263 8.86 19.63 -11.60
CA GLN A 263 10.09 19.05 -12.16
C GLN A 263 10.84 18.23 -11.09
N PRO A 264 11.32 17.00 -11.42
CA PRO A 264 12.07 16.19 -10.46
C PRO A 264 13.38 16.85 -10.02
N ARG A 265 13.71 16.69 -8.73
CA ARG A 265 14.92 17.19 -8.08
C ARG A 265 15.78 16.03 -7.58
N LEU A 266 17.10 16.21 -7.61
CA LEU A 266 18.06 15.23 -7.13
C LEU A 266 18.11 15.22 -5.60
N GLU A 267 17.94 14.05 -5.00
CA GLU A 267 18.11 13.82 -3.55
C GLU A 267 19.43 13.13 -3.22
N GLY A 268 19.92 12.27 -4.12
CA GLY A 268 21.17 11.55 -3.95
C GLY A 268 21.47 10.63 -5.12
N SER A 269 22.71 10.21 -5.24
CA SER A 269 23.13 9.22 -6.23
C SER A 269 24.17 8.26 -5.65
N THR A 270 24.21 7.06 -6.22
CA THR A 270 25.22 6.03 -5.94
C THR A 270 25.87 5.60 -7.26
N LEU A 271 26.70 4.55 -7.24
CA LEU A 271 27.27 3.96 -8.45
C LEU A 271 26.21 3.51 -9.45
N ASN A 272 25.07 2.97 -8.98
CA ASN A 272 24.08 2.33 -9.85
C ASN A 272 22.63 2.77 -9.59
N SER A 273 22.45 3.88 -8.89
CA SER A 273 21.13 4.42 -8.60
C SER A 273 21.12 5.94 -8.46
N ILE A 274 19.95 6.53 -8.75
CA ILE A 274 19.66 7.94 -8.51
C ILE A 274 18.34 8.02 -7.74
N THR A 275 18.34 8.77 -6.65
CA THR A 275 17.15 9.11 -5.87
C THR A 275 16.68 10.51 -6.26
N ILE A 276 15.40 10.61 -6.64
CA ILE A 276 14.74 11.87 -6.99
C ILE A 276 13.52 12.12 -6.11
N SER A 277 13.15 13.38 -5.96
CA SER A 277 11.91 13.82 -5.33
C SER A 277 11.20 14.87 -6.20
N TRP A 278 9.90 15.05 -6.00
CA TRP A 278 9.11 16.09 -6.64
C TRP A 278 8.04 16.62 -5.69
N ASP A 279 7.50 17.79 -6.00
CA ASP A 279 6.28 18.25 -5.35
C ASP A 279 5.07 17.70 -6.11
N ALA A 280 4.07 17.24 -5.35
CA ALA A 280 2.76 16.92 -5.90
C ALA A 280 2.14 18.15 -6.56
N ILE A 281 1.11 17.92 -7.39
CA ILE A 281 0.32 19.00 -8.01
C ILE A 281 -0.21 19.90 -6.88
N LYS A 282 0.24 21.16 -6.84
CA LYS A 282 -0.17 22.14 -5.83
C LYS A 282 -1.52 22.73 -6.22
N GLY A 283 -2.53 22.56 -5.35
CA GLY A 283 -3.73 23.39 -5.32
C GLY A 283 -4.52 23.47 -6.63
N PHE A 284 -5.62 22.71 -6.70
CA PHE A 284 -6.81 23.22 -7.36
C PHE A 284 -7.62 23.99 -6.29
N PRO A 285 -7.98 25.27 -6.49
CA PRO A 285 -9.15 25.80 -5.83
C PRO A 285 -10.06 26.56 -6.83
N PRO A 286 -11.29 26.92 -6.45
CA PRO A 286 -12.52 26.36 -6.98
C PRO A 286 -13.15 27.31 -7.99
N SER A 287 -13.00 27.07 -9.28
CA SER A 287 -14.03 27.55 -10.22
C SER A 287 -15.13 26.51 -10.21
N THR A 288 -16.15 26.77 -9.40
CA THR A 288 -17.42 26.01 -9.25
C THR A 288 -17.26 24.55 -8.82
N SER A 289 -17.44 24.29 -7.52
CA SER A 289 -18.05 23.06 -6.98
C SER A 289 -17.45 21.68 -7.30
N GLN A 290 -16.36 21.55 -8.06
CA GLN A 290 -15.75 20.26 -8.39
C GLN A 290 -14.63 19.93 -7.40
N GLU A 291 -14.83 18.89 -6.59
CA GLU A 291 -13.80 18.29 -5.75
C GLU A 291 -12.59 17.88 -6.60
N ILE A 292 -11.38 18.03 -6.04
CA ILE A 292 -10.13 17.70 -6.72
C ILE A 292 -10.04 16.17 -6.86
N PRO A 293 -9.85 15.61 -8.07
CA PRO A 293 -9.67 14.18 -8.23
C PRO A 293 -8.47 13.66 -7.43
N THR A 294 -8.70 12.63 -6.62
CA THR A 294 -7.66 12.07 -5.75
C THR A 294 -6.49 11.50 -6.57
N ILE A 295 -5.28 11.95 -6.25
CA ILE A 295 -4.06 11.38 -6.84
C ILE A 295 -3.78 10.01 -6.22
N LEU A 296 -3.78 8.98 -7.05
CA LEU A 296 -3.55 7.59 -6.67
C LEU A 296 -2.07 7.21 -6.73
N GLY A 297 -1.27 7.86 -7.57
CA GLY A 297 0.16 7.60 -7.65
C GLY A 297 0.87 8.30 -8.79
N TYR A 298 2.11 7.88 -9.03
CA TYR A 298 3.02 8.53 -9.97
C TYR A 298 3.71 7.52 -10.88
N HIS A 299 3.87 7.89 -12.15
CA HIS A 299 4.67 7.17 -13.13
C HIS A 299 5.93 7.97 -13.42
N ILE A 300 7.08 7.32 -13.25
CA ILE A 300 8.40 7.90 -13.43
C ILE A 300 9.04 7.28 -14.67
N GLN A 301 9.57 8.14 -15.53
CA GLN A 301 10.41 7.73 -16.65
C GLN A 301 11.78 8.37 -16.56
N TYR A 302 12.77 7.66 -17.09
CA TYR A 302 14.14 8.13 -17.18
C TYR A 302 14.72 7.87 -18.58
N GLN A 303 15.69 8.69 -18.97
CA GLN A 303 16.40 8.60 -20.24
C GLN A 303 17.87 8.97 -20.01
N GLY A 304 18.79 8.33 -20.73
CA GLY A 304 20.20 8.72 -20.69
C GLY A 304 20.41 10.13 -21.26
N ASP A 305 21.36 10.87 -20.72
CA ASP A 305 21.75 12.19 -21.20
C ASP A 305 22.86 12.03 -22.25
N GLY A 306 22.46 11.99 -23.52
CA GLY A 306 23.36 11.79 -24.65
C GLY A 306 22.61 11.82 -25.97
N ARG A 307 23.32 12.15 -27.06
CA ARG A 307 22.73 12.27 -28.41
C ARG A 307 22.14 10.96 -28.95
N THR A 308 22.59 9.82 -28.42
CA THR A 308 22.15 8.47 -28.83
C THR A 308 21.08 7.88 -27.90
N CYS A 309 20.69 8.60 -26.84
CA CYS A 309 19.68 8.16 -25.90
C CYS A 309 18.32 8.71 -26.33
N GLU A 310 17.57 7.96 -27.14
CA GLU A 310 16.32 8.46 -27.73
C GLU A 310 15.05 7.98 -27.02
N SER A 311 15.12 6.88 -26.26
CA SER A 311 13.94 6.28 -25.62
C SER A 311 13.84 6.54 -24.12
N TRP A 312 12.64 6.93 -23.69
CA TRP A 312 12.26 6.99 -22.29
C TRP A 312 11.95 5.59 -21.76
N LYS A 313 12.57 5.22 -20.64
CA LYS A 313 12.35 3.94 -19.94
C LYS A 313 11.54 4.16 -18.68
N ARG A 314 10.62 3.24 -18.37
CA ARG A 314 9.85 3.24 -17.12
C ARG A 314 10.76 2.85 -15.95
N ALA A 315 10.70 3.60 -14.86
CA ALA A 315 11.38 3.22 -13.62
C ALA A 315 10.61 2.09 -12.91
N ALA A 316 11.30 1.05 -12.45
CA ALA A 316 10.68 -0.12 -11.80
C ALA A 316 10.02 0.20 -10.45
N ALA A 317 10.42 1.28 -9.80
CA ALA A 317 9.84 1.71 -8.53
C ALA A 317 8.56 2.52 -8.77
N PHE A 318 7.47 1.80 -8.99
CA PHE A 318 6.13 2.34 -9.17
C PHE A 318 5.30 2.06 -7.92
N GLN A 319 4.61 3.07 -7.40
CA GLN A 319 3.62 2.88 -6.35
C GLN A 319 2.38 3.69 -6.70
N VAL A 320 1.42 3.03 -7.34
CA VAL A 320 0.05 3.53 -7.41
C VAL A 320 -0.74 2.81 -6.33
N LEU A 321 -1.38 3.61 -5.49
CA LEU A 321 -2.26 3.16 -4.44
C LEU A 321 -3.61 2.78 -5.06
N THR A 322 -4.27 1.79 -4.48
CA THR A 322 -5.70 1.59 -4.73
C THR A 322 -6.47 2.83 -4.26
N PHE A 323 -7.63 3.10 -4.86
CA PHE A 323 -8.52 4.18 -4.43
C PHE A 323 -8.81 4.11 -2.92
N GLU A 324 -9.01 2.88 -2.43
CA GLU A 324 -9.22 2.60 -1.00
C GLU A 324 -8.07 3.07 -0.11
N ASN A 325 -6.82 2.77 -0.51
CA ASN A 325 -5.67 3.22 0.25
C ASN A 325 -5.54 4.75 0.25
N ALA A 326 -5.84 5.40 -0.88
CA ALA A 326 -5.68 6.83 -1.03
C ALA A 326 -6.76 7.65 -0.30
N VAL A 327 -8.04 7.26 -0.45
CA VAL A 327 -9.18 8.04 0.07
C VAL A 327 -9.61 7.56 1.45
N HIS A 328 -9.96 6.27 1.58
CA HIS A 328 -10.49 5.74 2.84
C HIS A 328 -9.40 5.67 3.92
N LEU A 329 -8.23 5.09 3.60
CA LEU A 329 -7.10 5.01 4.53
C LEU A 329 -6.21 6.27 4.55
N ARG A 330 -6.57 7.30 3.75
CA ARG A 330 -5.87 8.59 3.66
C ARG A 330 -4.35 8.49 3.43
N LYS A 331 -3.89 7.42 2.77
CA LYS A 331 -2.47 7.22 2.45
C LYS A 331 -2.09 8.10 1.26
N LYS A 332 -1.03 8.88 1.41
CA LYS A 332 -0.51 9.70 0.30
C LYS A 332 0.47 8.89 -0.55
N PRO A 333 0.38 8.93 -1.88
CA PRO A 333 1.38 8.29 -2.72
C PRO A 333 2.75 8.95 -2.51
N PRO A 334 3.85 8.18 -2.52
CA PRO A 334 5.19 8.73 -2.29
C PRO A 334 5.60 9.69 -3.40
N THR A 335 6.23 10.80 -3.03
CA THR A 335 6.79 11.80 -3.95
C THR A 335 8.32 11.75 -4.02
N LYS A 336 8.90 10.61 -3.63
CA LYS A 336 10.34 10.33 -3.65
C LYS A 336 10.56 8.88 -4.07
N VAL A 337 11.51 8.67 -4.97
CA VAL A 337 11.81 7.33 -5.50
C VAL A 337 13.30 7.17 -5.78
N THR A 338 13.80 5.94 -5.64
CA THR A 338 15.15 5.56 -6.08
C THR A 338 15.06 4.67 -7.31
N VAL A 339 15.66 5.11 -8.41
CA VAL A 339 15.79 4.33 -9.64
C VAL A 339 17.09 3.55 -9.58
N PHE A 340 17.00 2.22 -9.56
CA PHE A 340 18.13 1.30 -9.48
C PHE A 340 18.46 0.70 -10.85
N GLY A 341 19.68 0.14 -10.99
CA GLY A 341 20.08 -0.61 -12.17
C GLY A 341 20.51 0.28 -13.35
N ILE A 342 20.80 1.55 -13.10
CA ILE A 342 21.33 2.47 -14.11
C ILE A 342 22.88 2.47 -14.07
N PRO A 343 23.58 2.50 -15.21
CA PRO A 343 25.04 2.45 -15.23
C PRO A 343 25.73 3.60 -14.48
N SER A 344 26.90 3.33 -13.91
CA SER A 344 27.79 4.32 -13.29
C SER A 344 28.35 5.31 -14.32
N GLU A 345 28.76 6.49 -13.85
CA GLU A 345 29.37 7.55 -14.68
C GLU A 345 28.52 8.10 -15.82
N LEU A 346 27.23 7.78 -15.86
CA LEU A 346 26.30 8.30 -16.85
C LEU A 346 25.35 9.30 -16.21
N ALA A 347 24.91 10.26 -17.03
CA ALA A 347 23.90 11.21 -16.64
C ALA A 347 22.53 10.77 -17.18
N PHE A 348 21.49 11.03 -16.42
CA PHE A 348 20.11 10.64 -16.72
C PHE A 348 19.18 11.81 -16.46
N ARG A 349 18.15 11.95 -17.30
CA ARG A 349 17.05 12.89 -17.12
C ARG A 349 15.80 12.13 -16.71
N PHE A 350 14.94 12.79 -15.94
CA PHE A 350 13.74 12.20 -15.36
C PHE A 350 12.52 13.06 -15.65
N ARG A 351 11.37 12.42 -15.78
CA ARG A 351 10.06 13.09 -15.81
C ARG A 351 9.04 12.25 -15.05
N VAL A 352 8.04 12.90 -14.46
CA VAL A 352 7.02 12.25 -13.64
C VAL A 352 5.63 12.73 -14.03
N ARG A 353 4.64 11.83 -14.06
CA ARG A 353 3.22 12.17 -14.23
C ARG A 353 2.38 11.58 -13.11
N ALA A 354 1.27 12.22 -12.78
CA ALA A 354 0.33 11.75 -11.76
C ALA A 354 -0.83 10.94 -12.38
N ARG A 355 -1.47 10.10 -11.57
CA ARG A 355 -2.68 9.33 -11.93
C ARG A 355 -3.83 9.61 -10.98
N THR A 356 -5.04 9.72 -11.51
CA THR A 356 -6.31 9.62 -10.78
C THR A 356 -7.03 8.35 -11.19
N ALA A 357 -8.24 8.12 -10.66
CA ALA A 357 -9.11 7.05 -11.17
C ALA A 357 -9.43 7.21 -12.67
N GLY A 358 -9.33 8.43 -13.22
CA GLY A 358 -9.50 8.75 -14.64
C GLY A 358 -8.33 8.44 -15.55
N GLY A 359 -7.20 8.01 -15.00
CA GLY A 359 -6.00 7.71 -15.75
C GLY A 359 -4.88 8.73 -15.56
N TRP A 360 -3.97 8.76 -16.54
CA TRP A 360 -2.71 9.48 -16.46
C TRP A 360 -2.81 10.92 -16.95
N GLY A 361 -2.27 11.84 -16.16
CA GLY A 361 -2.07 13.23 -16.57
C GLY A 361 -0.79 13.45 -17.37
N PRO A 362 -0.47 14.71 -17.73
CA PRO A 362 0.75 15.04 -18.44
C PRO A 362 2.01 14.79 -17.61
N PHE A 363 3.13 14.56 -18.30
CA PHE A 363 4.45 14.53 -17.68
C PHE A 363 4.89 15.93 -17.26
N SER A 364 5.59 15.99 -16.13
CA SER A 364 6.28 17.18 -15.66
C SER A 364 7.38 17.60 -16.63
N PRO A 365 7.87 18.86 -16.51
CA PRO A 365 9.09 19.28 -17.17
C PRO A 365 10.23 18.31 -16.87
N VAL A 366 11.01 17.98 -17.91
CA VAL A 366 12.14 17.07 -17.81
C VAL A 366 13.19 17.66 -16.86
N SER A 367 13.69 16.86 -15.92
CA SER A 367 14.73 17.29 -14.97
C SER A 367 16.03 17.69 -15.67
N PRO A 368 16.91 18.45 -14.99
CA PRO A 368 18.31 18.51 -15.37
C PRO A 368 18.93 17.10 -15.39
N ALA A 369 20.07 16.97 -16.06
CA ALA A 369 20.81 15.72 -16.10
C ALA A 369 21.45 15.42 -14.74
N PHE A 370 21.09 14.29 -14.13
CA PHE A 370 21.62 13.82 -12.86
C PHE A 370 22.59 12.67 -13.08
N ARG A 371 23.75 12.70 -12.43
CA ARG A 371 24.85 11.78 -12.70
C ARG A 371 24.96 10.70 -11.62
N THR A 372 25.11 9.45 -12.05
CA THR A 372 25.54 8.36 -11.16
C THR A 372 26.99 8.57 -10.76
N GLN A 373 27.36 8.06 -9.58
CA GLN A 373 28.71 8.20 -9.06
C GLN A 373 29.71 7.44 -9.93
N SER A 374 30.96 7.89 -9.87
CA SER A 374 32.03 7.32 -10.65
C SER A 374 32.60 6.06 -10.00
N VAL A 375 32.87 5.02 -10.80
CA VAL A 375 33.64 3.86 -10.30
C VAL A 375 35.03 4.33 -9.90
N ALA A 376 35.60 5.26 -10.69
CA ALA A 376 36.83 5.94 -10.33
C ALA A 376 36.69 6.77 -9.05
N SER A 377 35.53 7.26 -8.63
CA SER A 377 35.42 7.96 -7.33
C SER A 377 35.60 7.05 -6.11
N HIS A 378 35.29 5.75 -6.21
CA HIS A 378 35.67 4.77 -5.18
C HIS A 378 37.11 4.27 -5.34
N HIS A 379 37.59 4.13 -6.59
CA HIS A 379 38.99 3.78 -6.85
C HIS A 379 39.94 4.90 -6.41
N ASP A 380 39.58 6.17 -6.65
CA ASP A 380 40.31 7.38 -6.27
C ASP A 380 40.37 7.55 -4.75
N GLN A 381 39.30 7.22 -4.03
CA GLN A 381 39.35 7.17 -2.56
C GLN A 381 40.23 6.03 -2.05
N PHE A 382 40.16 4.84 -2.66
CA PHE A 382 41.04 3.73 -2.32
C PHE A 382 42.51 4.07 -2.60
N THR A 383 42.81 4.61 -3.78
CA THR A 383 44.15 5.07 -4.19
C THR A 383 44.62 6.22 -3.31
N THR A 384 43.75 7.16 -2.94
CA THR A 384 44.08 8.28 -2.02
C THR A 384 44.44 7.76 -0.63
N VAL A 385 43.63 6.84 -0.08
CA VAL A 385 43.91 6.24 1.24
C VAL A 385 45.13 5.33 1.17
N GLN A 386 45.31 4.58 0.09
CA GLN A 386 46.48 3.74 -0.14
C GLN A 386 47.75 4.59 -0.22
N ALA A 387 47.75 5.66 -1.01
CA ALA A 387 48.89 6.57 -1.13
C ALA A 387 49.22 7.24 0.22
N ALA A 388 48.22 7.65 0.99
CA ALA A 388 48.43 8.18 2.33
C ALA A 388 48.96 7.12 3.32
N SER A 389 48.47 5.89 3.21
CA SER A 389 48.94 4.75 4.00
C SER A 389 50.37 4.35 3.67
N GLU A 390 50.75 4.38 2.39
CA GLU A 390 52.11 4.10 1.92
C GLU A 390 53.09 5.23 2.31
N ALA A 391 52.64 6.49 2.22
CA ALA A 391 53.49 7.64 2.53
C ALA A 391 53.73 7.85 4.04
N LYS A 392 52.70 7.68 4.88
CA LYS A 392 52.74 8.04 6.31
C LYS A 392 52.13 6.99 7.24
N GLY A 393 51.86 5.77 6.76
CA GLY A 393 51.31 4.70 7.60
C GLY A 393 49.97 5.09 8.22
N VAL A 394 49.84 4.86 9.54
CA VAL A 394 48.60 5.17 10.27
C VAL A 394 48.37 6.68 10.37
N GLU A 395 49.42 7.49 10.57
CA GLU A 395 49.29 8.95 10.66
C GLU A 395 48.68 9.55 9.39
N GLY A 396 49.05 9.04 8.21
CA GLY A 396 48.45 9.44 6.94
C GLY A 396 46.95 9.13 6.85
N ILE A 397 46.55 7.95 7.33
CA ILE A 397 45.15 7.53 7.38
C ILE A 397 44.36 8.43 8.37
N LEU A 398 44.89 8.68 9.56
CA LEU A 398 44.23 9.53 10.57
C LEU A 398 44.12 10.99 10.13
N ALA A 399 45.13 11.51 9.43
CA ALA A 399 45.07 12.84 8.83
C ALA A 399 43.97 12.93 7.75
N LEU A 400 43.83 11.91 6.90
CA LEU A 400 42.73 11.85 5.92
C LEU A 400 41.36 11.74 6.61
N MET A 401 41.23 10.89 7.63
CA MET A 401 39.99 10.76 8.40
C MET A 401 39.59 12.09 9.06
N SER A 402 40.58 12.82 9.59
CA SER A 402 40.36 14.11 10.25
C SER A 402 40.06 15.23 9.25
N ARG A 403 40.67 15.21 8.06
CA ARG A 403 40.41 16.19 7.00
C ARG A 403 39.05 15.96 6.32
N HIS A 404 38.63 14.71 6.19
CA HIS A 404 37.43 14.32 5.46
C HIS A 404 36.36 13.69 6.36
N VAL A 405 36.06 14.33 7.50
CA VAL A 405 35.09 13.83 8.49
C VAL A 405 33.68 13.65 7.91
N ALA A 406 33.31 14.45 6.89
CA ALA A 406 32.00 14.37 6.23
C ALA A 406 31.94 13.38 5.05
N ASN A 407 33.07 12.83 4.60
CA ASN A 407 33.08 11.90 3.48
C ASN A 407 33.02 10.45 3.95
N ARG A 408 31.81 9.88 3.92
CA ARG A 408 31.50 8.51 4.34
C ARG A 408 32.41 7.45 3.70
N ASP A 409 32.70 7.59 2.41
CA ASP A 409 33.40 6.54 1.68
C ASP A 409 34.91 6.57 1.97
N ILE A 410 35.51 7.76 2.11
CA ILE A 410 36.89 7.91 2.64
C ILE A 410 36.97 7.32 4.05
N GLN A 411 36.01 7.63 4.92
CA GLN A 411 35.99 7.07 6.26
C GLN A 411 35.95 5.53 6.24
N ARG A 412 35.10 4.93 5.40
CA ARG A 412 34.98 3.47 5.26
C ARG A 412 36.29 2.83 4.83
N VAL A 413 36.92 3.37 3.78
CA VAL A 413 38.18 2.85 3.26
C VAL A 413 39.31 3.03 4.29
N CYS A 414 39.39 4.18 4.97
CA CYS A 414 40.36 4.39 6.04
C CYS A 414 40.24 3.35 7.16
N VAL A 415 39.02 3.10 7.64
CA VAL A 415 38.77 2.12 8.72
C VAL A 415 39.10 0.70 8.26
N GLU A 416 38.84 0.35 6.99
CA GLU A 416 39.26 -0.93 6.42
C GLU A 416 40.79 -1.10 6.44
N PHE A 417 41.56 -0.08 6.03
CA PHE A 417 43.02 -0.10 6.08
C PHE A 417 43.53 -0.24 7.51
N LEU A 418 42.98 0.50 8.47
CA LEU A 418 43.29 0.34 9.90
C LEU A 418 43.03 -1.10 10.38
N GLY A 419 41.88 -1.68 9.98
CA GLY A 419 41.53 -3.06 10.24
C GLY A 419 42.52 -4.07 9.65
N ARG A 420 43.04 -3.83 8.45
CA ARG A 420 44.07 -4.68 7.81
C ARG A 420 45.42 -4.56 8.51
N MET A 421 45.79 -3.35 8.95
CA MET A 421 47.02 -3.11 9.72
C MET A 421 46.96 -3.81 11.09
N ALA A 422 45.82 -3.78 11.77
CA ALA A 422 45.60 -4.50 13.02
C ALA A 422 45.74 -6.03 12.88
N LEU A 423 45.44 -6.62 11.70
CA LEU A 423 45.68 -8.06 11.45
C LEU A 423 47.16 -8.45 11.34
N LYS A 424 48.03 -7.52 10.93
CA LYS A 424 49.45 -7.82 10.70
C LYS A 424 50.27 -7.91 12.00
N VAL A 425 49.68 -7.62 13.16
CA VAL A 425 50.31 -7.75 14.49
C VAL A 425 50.37 -9.23 14.88
N LYS A 426 51.53 -9.89 14.69
CA LYS A 426 51.65 -11.36 14.75
C LYS A 426 52.26 -11.96 16.04
N SER A 427 52.77 -11.19 17.02
CA SER A 427 53.27 -11.81 18.27
C SER A 427 53.32 -10.87 19.50
N PRO A 428 53.18 -11.41 20.74
CA PRO A 428 53.28 -10.65 22.00
C PRO A 428 54.65 -9.98 22.24
N GLN A 429 55.70 -10.48 21.59
CA GLN A 429 57.06 -9.96 21.71
C GLN A 429 57.33 -8.80 20.73
N GLN A 430 56.59 -8.73 19.62
CA GLN A 430 56.61 -7.60 18.68
C GLN A 430 55.68 -6.45 19.10
N SER A 431 54.75 -6.70 20.04
CA SER A 431 53.83 -5.69 20.57
C SER A 431 54.49 -4.46 21.22
N ARG A 432 55.75 -4.58 21.66
CA ARG A 432 56.48 -3.46 22.27
C ARG A 432 56.98 -2.41 21.27
N ARG A 433 56.90 -2.69 19.96
CA ARG A 433 57.12 -1.68 18.91
C ARG A 433 55.85 -1.60 18.06
N LEU A 434 54.88 -0.86 18.58
CA LEU A 434 53.64 -0.50 17.91
C LEU A 434 53.90 -0.06 16.47
N ILE A 435 52.99 -0.39 15.56
CA ILE A 435 52.83 0.37 14.32
C ILE A 435 52.64 1.84 14.76
N PRO A 436 53.57 2.76 14.48
CA PRO A 436 53.48 4.14 14.96
C PRO A 436 52.16 4.77 14.51
N GLY A 437 51.44 5.40 15.45
CA GLY A 437 50.15 6.07 15.19
C GLY A 437 48.90 5.20 15.32
N LEU A 438 49.01 3.88 15.57
CA LEU A 438 47.83 3.04 15.89
C LEU A 438 47.47 3.18 17.38
N ASP A 439 47.30 4.40 17.86
CA ASP A 439 47.07 4.78 19.26
C ASP A 439 45.58 5.10 19.53
N GLN A 440 45.27 5.69 20.68
CA GLN A 440 43.91 6.10 21.07
C GLN A 440 43.19 6.99 20.02
N PRO A 441 43.87 7.91 19.32
CA PRO A 441 43.34 8.62 18.15
C PRO A 441 42.69 7.75 17.07
N ALA A 442 43.29 6.62 16.69
CA ALA A 442 42.75 5.73 15.65
C ALA A 442 41.41 5.10 16.07
N VAL A 443 41.34 4.64 17.32
CA VAL A 443 40.11 4.11 17.92
C VAL A 443 39.04 5.19 18.02
N THR A 444 39.43 6.37 18.51
CA THR A 444 38.53 7.51 18.71
C THR A 444 37.93 7.98 17.39
N LEU A 445 38.74 8.16 16.36
CA LEU A 445 38.29 8.57 15.02
C LEU A 445 37.41 7.50 14.37
N THR A 446 37.74 6.22 14.53
CA THR A 446 36.90 5.12 14.03
C THR A 446 35.52 5.13 14.68
N ILE A 447 35.45 5.23 16.01
CA ILE A 447 34.15 5.26 16.71
C ILE A 447 33.36 6.52 16.36
N ARG A 448 33.99 7.70 16.29
CA ARG A 448 33.32 8.94 15.84
C ARG A 448 32.79 8.84 14.41
N SER A 449 33.51 8.15 13.54
CA SER A 449 33.10 7.92 12.17
C SER A 449 31.89 6.99 12.08
N MET A 450 31.92 5.87 12.81
CA MET A 450 30.78 4.96 12.94
C MET A 450 29.55 5.64 13.55
N ASP A 451 29.75 6.53 14.53
CA ASP A 451 28.68 7.29 15.18
C ASP A 451 28.05 8.33 14.25
N ARG A 452 28.87 9.03 13.46
CA ARG A 452 28.39 9.97 12.45
C ARG A 452 27.57 9.29 11.36
N PHE A 453 28.07 8.16 10.83
CA PHE A 453 27.42 7.41 9.76
C PHE A 453 26.70 6.19 10.31
N ARG A 454 25.81 6.45 11.26
CA ARG A 454 25.14 5.48 12.14
C ARG A 454 24.28 4.41 11.44
N HIS A 455 24.02 4.58 10.15
CA HIS A 455 23.23 3.67 9.30
C HIS A 455 24.06 3.04 8.16
N ASP A 456 25.35 3.36 8.04
CA ASP A 456 26.22 2.76 7.02
C ASP A 456 26.74 1.41 7.50
N THR A 457 26.09 0.33 7.05
CA THR A 457 26.40 -1.03 7.49
C THR A 457 27.82 -1.47 7.11
N PRO A 458 28.37 -1.19 5.90
CA PRO A 458 29.75 -1.53 5.58
C PRO A 458 30.80 -0.85 6.48
N LEU A 459 30.69 0.45 6.75
CA LEU A 459 31.60 1.16 7.65
C LEU A 459 31.55 0.59 9.06
N ILE A 460 30.34 0.32 9.58
CA ILE A 460 30.15 -0.28 10.90
C ILE A 460 30.82 -1.65 10.98
N GLN A 461 30.64 -2.50 9.95
CA GLN A 461 31.28 -3.80 9.88
C GLN A 461 32.82 -3.70 9.90
N GLN A 462 33.41 -2.79 9.11
CA GLN A 462 34.86 -2.57 9.11
C GLN A 462 35.35 -2.04 10.46
N GLY A 463 34.59 -1.14 11.10
CA GLY A 463 34.90 -0.64 12.44
C GLY A 463 34.89 -1.73 13.51
N CYS A 464 33.88 -2.62 13.50
CA CYS A 464 33.84 -3.78 14.38
C CYS A 464 35.03 -4.73 14.15
N LEU A 465 35.39 -4.98 12.89
CA LEU A 465 36.55 -5.79 12.55
C LEU A 465 37.84 -5.17 13.11
N PHE A 466 38.06 -3.88 12.90
CA PHE A 466 39.21 -3.17 13.44
C PHE A 466 39.31 -3.28 14.97
N LEU A 467 38.24 -2.92 15.69
CA LEU A 467 38.21 -2.95 17.16
C LEU A 467 38.42 -4.36 17.72
N GLY A 468 37.77 -5.37 17.13
CA GLY A 468 37.94 -6.76 17.57
C GLY A 468 39.32 -7.32 17.24
N ARG A 469 39.93 -6.94 16.11
CA ARG A 469 41.31 -7.33 15.74
C ARG A 469 42.33 -6.72 16.70
N LEU A 470 42.16 -5.45 17.07
CA LEU A 470 42.98 -4.82 18.11
C LEU A 470 42.88 -5.57 19.43
N ALA A 471 41.66 -5.86 19.89
CA ALA A 471 41.43 -6.61 21.12
C ALA A 471 42.00 -8.05 21.09
N MET A 472 42.13 -8.65 19.89
CA MET A 472 42.75 -9.96 19.69
C MET A 472 44.28 -9.91 19.60
N SER A 473 44.85 -8.78 19.16
CA SER A 473 46.28 -8.66 18.89
C SER A 473 47.13 -8.63 20.17
N ASP A 474 46.63 -7.97 21.22
CA ASP A 474 47.31 -7.83 22.51
C ASP A 474 46.32 -7.60 23.67
N ASP A 475 46.59 -8.22 24.82
CA ASP A 475 45.92 -8.00 26.09
C ASP A 475 46.04 -6.54 26.59
N ALA A 476 47.12 -5.84 26.24
CA ALA A 476 47.27 -4.41 26.49
C ALA A 476 46.20 -3.60 25.74
N TRP A 477 45.94 -3.93 24.47
CA TRP A 477 44.91 -3.29 23.66
C TRP A 477 43.51 -3.55 24.18
N ARG A 478 43.21 -4.80 24.53
CA ARG A 478 41.93 -5.14 25.16
C ARG A 478 41.69 -4.31 26.42
N ARG A 479 42.69 -4.21 27.31
CA ARG A 479 42.59 -3.41 28.54
C ARG A 479 42.47 -1.91 28.26
N ALA A 480 43.18 -1.39 27.26
CA ALA A 480 43.08 0.01 26.86
C ALA A 480 41.68 0.35 26.35
N LEU A 481 41.13 -0.47 25.43
CA LEU A 481 39.78 -0.29 24.88
C LEU A 481 38.67 -0.36 25.95
N LEU A 482 38.85 -1.18 26.99
CA LEU A 482 37.93 -1.26 28.12
C LEU A 482 38.03 -0.07 29.09
N LYS A 483 39.20 0.56 29.19
CA LYS A 483 39.46 1.72 30.06
C LYS A 483 39.15 3.07 29.41
N MET A 484 38.82 3.10 28.12
CA MET A 484 38.47 4.34 27.43
C MET A 484 37.15 4.91 27.94
N GLU A 485 37.22 6.12 28.51
CA GLU A 485 36.03 6.83 29.03
C GLU A 485 35.28 7.60 27.95
N ASN A 486 35.96 8.03 26.89
CA ASN A 486 35.35 8.77 25.78
C ASN A 486 36.03 8.44 24.44
N PRO A 487 35.37 7.67 23.54
CA PRO A 487 34.09 6.97 23.71
C PRO A 487 34.22 5.62 24.45
N ARG A 488 33.18 5.23 25.20
CA ARG A 488 33.07 3.91 25.86
C ARG A 488 32.82 2.81 24.82
N CYS A 489 33.89 2.16 24.38
CA CYS A 489 33.89 1.23 23.25
C CYS A 489 32.86 0.08 23.39
N LEU A 490 32.76 -0.54 24.57
CA LEU A 490 31.85 -1.67 24.78
C LEU A 490 30.38 -1.27 24.78
N GLU A 491 30.03 -0.13 25.39
CA GLU A 491 28.67 0.42 25.38
C GLU A 491 28.25 0.83 23.97
N PHE A 492 29.16 1.47 23.24
CA PHE A 492 28.95 1.84 21.84
C PHE A 492 28.65 0.63 20.94
N LEU A 493 29.44 -0.45 21.07
CA LEU A 493 29.18 -1.68 20.30
C LEU A 493 27.86 -2.36 20.70
N GLN A 494 27.47 -2.28 21.98
CA GLN A 494 26.19 -2.80 22.46
C GLN A 494 25.01 -2.00 21.86
N ASP A 495 25.10 -0.68 21.78
CA ASP A 495 24.09 0.16 21.13
C ASP A 495 23.91 -0.20 19.65
N ILE A 496 25.01 -0.32 18.90
CA ILE A 496 24.97 -0.75 17.50
C ILE A 496 24.36 -2.15 17.38
N HIS A 497 24.76 -3.09 18.24
CA HIS A 497 24.20 -4.44 18.22
C HIS A 497 22.67 -4.42 18.37
N ASN A 498 22.17 -3.70 19.37
CA ASN A 498 20.73 -3.58 19.64
C ASN A 498 19.97 -2.97 18.45
N ARG A 499 20.59 -2.00 17.77
CA ARG A 499 20.03 -1.34 16.59
C ARG A 499 19.86 -2.28 15.40
N PHE A 500 20.84 -3.14 15.14
CA PHE A 500 20.87 -4.01 13.95
C PHE A 500 20.42 -5.45 14.18
N ALA A 501 20.22 -5.88 15.44
CA ALA A 501 19.89 -7.27 15.79
C ALA A 501 18.69 -7.86 15.03
N LYS A 502 17.70 -7.04 14.68
CA LYS A 502 16.48 -7.47 13.97
C LYS A 502 16.50 -7.17 12.46
N THR A 503 17.34 -6.25 12.01
CA THR A 503 17.29 -5.68 10.65
C THR A 503 18.45 -6.13 9.77
N ASP A 504 19.64 -6.37 10.32
CA ASP A 504 20.83 -6.81 9.59
C ASP A 504 21.64 -7.82 10.41
N SER A 505 21.47 -9.10 10.07
CA SER A 505 22.14 -10.22 10.75
C SER A 505 23.66 -10.21 10.61
N THR A 506 24.21 -9.62 9.54
CA THR A 506 25.65 -9.56 9.27
C THR A 506 26.34 -8.50 10.13
N THR A 507 25.74 -7.32 10.22
CA THR A 507 26.20 -6.23 11.10
C THR A 507 26.03 -6.61 12.57
N ALA A 508 24.90 -7.24 12.93
CA ALA A 508 24.68 -7.77 14.28
C ALA A 508 25.70 -8.85 14.67
N SER A 509 26.15 -9.68 13.72
CA SER A 509 27.18 -10.69 13.97
C SER A 509 28.57 -10.09 14.12
N SER A 510 28.89 -9.06 13.34
CA SER A 510 30.18 -8.34 13.41
C SER A 510 30.34 -7.59 14.74
N THR A 511 29.28 -6.94 15.21
CA THR A 511 29.25 -6.26 16.53
C THR A 511 29.40 -7.26 17.67
N ARG A 512 28.63 -8.36 17.63
CA ARG A 512 28.73 -9.45 18.62
C ARG A 512 30.15 -10.00 18.69
N TRP A 513 30.75 -10.28 17.53
CA TRP A 513 32.12 -10.78 17.46
C TRP A 513 33.11 -9.80 18.12
N ALA A 514 33.05 -8.50 17.80
CA ALA A 514 33.94 -7.51 18.40
C ALA A 514 33.78 -7.42 19.92
N MET A 515 32.54 -7.47 20.42
CA MET A 515 32.23 -7.49 21.85
C MET A 515 32.79 -8.73 22.56
N GLU A 516 32.68 -9.91 21.96
CA GLU A 516 33.28 -11.15 22.50
C GLU A 516 34.81 -11.03 22.63
N ARG A 517 35.48 -10.41 21.64
CA ARG A 517 36.93 -10.18 21.72
C ARG A 517 37.30 -9.20 22.83
N LEU A 518 36.53 -8.13 22.99
CA LEU A 518 36.73 -7.16 24.06
C LEU A 518 36.49 -7.75 25.45
N ARG A 519 35.46 -8.61 25.61
CA ARG A 519 35.15 -9.28 26.88
C ARG A 519 36.13 -10.40 27.24
N GLY A 520 37.05 -10.75 26.34
CA GLY A 520 38.03 -11.83 26.58
C GLY A 520 37.42 -13.22 26.62
N THR A 521 36.18 -13.40 26.16
CA THR A 521 35.45 -14.69 26.22
C THR A 521 35.93 -15.70 25.17
N SER A 522 36.92 -15.36 24.34
CA SER A 522 37.50 -16.29 23.38
C SER A 522 38.66 -17.07 24.00
N ALA A 523 38.33 -17.97 24.93
CA ALA A 523 39.14 -19.16 25.06
C ALA A 523 39.15 -19.82 23.66
N ARG A 524 40.34 -20.00 23.06
CA ARG A 524 40.49 -20.92 21.93
C ARG A 524 40.04 -22.29 22.44
N ARG A 525 38.78 -22.64 22.23
CA ARG A 525 38.26 -23.97 22.48
C ARG A 525 39.14 -24.91 21.65
N ARG A 526 40.00 -25.68 22.32
CA ARG A 526 40.76 -26.74 21.66
C ARG A 526 39.73 -27.81 21.31
N PHE A 527 39.43 -27.94 20.03
CA PHE A 527 38.57 -29.01 19.55
C PHE A 527 39.29 -30.34 19.80
N SER A 528 38.57 -31.36 20.30
CA SER A 528 39.10 -32.72 20.26
C SER A 528 39.35 -33.13 18.79
N PRO A 529 40.23 -34.10 18.52
CA PRO A 529 40.40 -34.63 17.17
C PRO A 529 39.07 -35.06 16.54
N GLU A 530 38.11 -35.62 17.29
CA GLU A 530 36.78 -35.98 16.74
C GLU A 530 35.89 -34.76 16.48
N GLU A 531 35.96 -33.71 17.32
CA GLU A 531 35.25 -32.46 17.06
C GLU A 531 35.80 -31.74 15.83
N ALA A 532 37.12 -31.69 15.69
CA ALA A 532 37.79 -31.15 14.52
C ALA A 532 37.45 -31.94 13.25
N ALA A 533 37.51 -33.27 13.32
CA ALA A 533 37.12 -34.16 12.23
C ALA A 533 35.65 -33.96 11.84
N ARG A 534 34.72 -33.94 12.79
CA ARG A 534 33.29 -33.69 12.52
C ARG A 534 33.06 -32.32 11.88
N ARG A 535 33.82 -31.30 12.27
CA ARG A 535 33.68 -29.95 11.71
C ARG A 535 34.25 -29.86 10.30
N ILE A 536 35.39 -30.48 10.03
CA ILE A 536 35.96 -30.61 8.68
C ILE A 536 35.03 -31.43 7.79
N GLN A 537 34.49 -32.54 8.28
CA GLN A 537 33.49 -33.34 7.58
C GLN A 537 32.21 -32.54 7.32
N GLY A 538 31.75 -31.74 8.28
CA GLY A 538 30.60 -30.85 8.11
C GLY A 538 30.84 -29.79 7.04
N LEU A 539 32.03 -29.16 7.04
CA LEU A 539 32.44 -28.20 6.01
C LEU A 539 32.54 -28.85 4.63
N TYR A 540 33.08 -30.07 4.54
CA TYR A 540 33.16 -30.84 3.31
C TYR A 540 31.77 -31.23 2.79
N ARG A 541 30.89 -31.73 3.65
CA ARG A 541 29.50 -32.06 3.32
C ARG A 541 28.72 -30.83 2.89
N MET A 542 28.89 -29.70 3.57
CA MET A 542 28.28 -28.43 3.18
C MET A 542 28.79 -27.96 1.82
N ARG A 543 30.09 -28.06 1.55
CA ARG A 543 30.68 -27.75 0.23
C ARG A 543 30.10 -28.67 -0.85
N LYS A 544 30.02 -29.98 -0.59
CA LYS A 544 29.40 -30.96 -1.50
C LYS A 544 27.92 -30.69 -1.74
N ALA A 545 27.16 -30.35 -0.70
CA ALA A 545 25.75 -30.00 -0.82
C ALA A 545 25.54 -28.72 -1.65
N ARG A 546 26.37 -27.70 -1.45
CA ARG A 546 26.35 -26.48 -2.28
C ARG A 546 26.67 -26.77 -3.75
N GLN A 547 27.72 -27.56 -4.01
CA GLN A 547 28.07 -27.99 -5.37
C GLN A 547 26.93 -28.78 -6.02
N TYR A 548 26.29 -29.68 -5.27
CA TYR A 548 25.15 -30.46 -5.76
C TYR A 548 23.94 -29.58 -6.08
N VAL A 549 23.56 -28.67 -5.17
CA VAL A 549 22.46 -27.72 -5.38
C VAL A 549 22.75 -26.80 -6.56
N GLN A 550 24.00 -26.35 -6.72
CA GLN A 550 24.43 -25.56 -7.87
C GLN A 550 24.29 -26.35 -9.18
N SER A 551 24.80 -27.59 -9.25
CA SER A 551 24.64 -28.43 -10.45
C SER A 551 23.19 -28.78 -10.76
N LEU A 552 22.36 -28.98 -9.72
CA LEU A 552 20.94 -29.26 -9.87
C LEU A 552 20.18 -28.01 -10.35
N ALA A 553 20.60 -26.84 -9.91
CA ALA A 553 20.02 -25.60 -10.35
C ALA A 553 20.44 -25.22 -11.77
N GLU A 554 21.70 -25.45 -12.16
CA GLU A 554 22.17 -25.30 -13.53
C GLU A 554 21.43 -26.23 -14.51
N SER A 555 20.96 -27.41 -14.06
CA SER A 555 20.14 -28.31 -14.88
C SER A 555 18.64 -27.96 -14.93
N ILE A 556 18.14 -27.18 -13.97
CA ILE A 556 16.71 -26.82 -13.85
C ILE A 556 16.43 -25.40 -14.36
N TYR A 557 17.36 -24.47 -14.20
CA TYR A 557 17.18 -23.07 -14.57
C TYR A 557 17.90 -22.75 -15.87
N THR A 558 17.15 -22.39 -16.91
CA THR A 558 17.69 -21.92 -18.19
C THR A 558 17.56 -20.40 -18.27
N GLN A 559 18.65 -19.72 -18.62
CA GLN A 559 18.63 -18.28 -18.86
C GLN A 559 18.01 -18.02 -20.24
N MET A 560 16.94 -17.23 -20.29
CA MET A 560 16.27 -16.82 -21.53
C MET A 560 16.25 -15.30 -21.62
N ILE A 561 16.20 -14.75 -22.82
CA ILE A 561 16.08 -13.31 -23.05
C ILE A 561 14.62 -13.01 -23.32
N ASP A 562 14.06 -12.11 -22.54
CA ASP A 562 12.70 -11.61 -22.78
C ASP A 562 12.71 -10.67 -23.99
N PRO A 563 11.92 -10.95 -25.05
CA PRO A 563 11.95 -10.18 -26.29
C PRO A 563 11.40 -8.75 -26.15
N GLU A 564 10.55 -8.46 -25.16
CA GLU A 564 10.02 -7.11 -24.94
C GLU A 564 10.98 -6.21 -24.14
N SER A 565 11.59 -6.74 -23.08
CA SER A 565 12.49 -5.97 -22.22
C SER A 565 13.96 -6.06 -22.60
N GLY A 566 14.35 -7.05 -23.41
CA GLY A 566 15.74 -7.38 -23.71
C GLY A 566 16.56 -7.87 -22.50
N MET A 567 15.89 -8.13 -21.37
CA MET A 567 16.53 -8.57 -20.14
C MET A 567 16.57 -10.08 -20.04
N ALA A 568 17.64 -10.61 -19.45
CA ALA A 568 17.76 -12.03 -19.20
C ALA A 568 16.99 -12.43 -17.94
N PHE A 569 16.12 -13.43 -18.05
CA PHE A 569 15.39 -14.05 -16.94
C PHE A 569 15.72 -15.54 -16.84
N PHE A 570 15.49 -16.13 -15.68
CA PHE A 570 15.71 -17.55 -15.44
C PHE A 570 14.37 -18.29 -15.49
N TYR A 571 14.28 -19.27 -16.38
CA TYR A 571 13.13 -20.14 -16.53
C TYR A 571 13.38 -21.47 -15.83
N ASN A 572 12.49 -21.83 -14.90
CA ASN A 572 12.52 -23.12 -14.25
C ASN A 572 11.83 -24.16 -15.15
N THR A 573 12.61 -25.06 -15.73
CA THR A 573 12.13 -26.08 -16.68
C THR A 573 11.22 -27.13 -16.04
N ARG A 574 11.22 -27.25 -14.70
CA ARG A 574 10.42 -28.23 -13.95
C ARG A 574 9.07 -27.70 -13.50
N THR A 575 8.98 -26.42 -13.13
CA THR A 575 7.74 -25.80 -12.61
C THR A 575 7.07 -24.87 -13.61
N GLY A 576 7.73 -24.52 -14.72
CA GLY A 576 7.22 -23.58 -15.71
C GLY A 576 7.21 -22.12 -15.25
N THR A 577 7.82 -21.81 -14.10
CA THR A 577 7.82 -20.46 -13.50
C THR A 577 9.05 -19.67 -13.92
N THR A 578 8.86 -18.37 -14.17
CA THR A 578 9.93 -17.43 -14.52
C THR A 578 10.36 -16.59 -13.31
N ALA A 579 11.66 -16.34 -13.19
CA ALA A 579 12.23 -15.50 -12.15
C ALA A 579 13.26 -14.53 -12.73
N TRP A 580 13.15 -13.26 -12.36
CA TRP A 580 14.04 -12.18 -12.82
C TRP A 580 15.32 -12.03 -11.99
N SER A 581 15.36 -12.70 -10.83
CA SER A 581 16.53 -12.77 -9.97
C SER A 581 16.95 -14.22 -9.83
N LEU A 582 18.27 -14.44 -9.86
CA LEU A 582 18.85 -15.75 -9.57
C LEU A 582 18.46 -16.12 -8.13
N PRO A 583 17.84 -17.29 -7.88
CA PRO A 583 17.49 -17.72 -6.53
C PRO A 583 18.67 -17.55 -5.55
N SER A 584 18.38 -17.13 -4.31
CA SER A 584 19.41 -16.75 -3.32
C SER A 584 20.42 -17.86 -2.99
N PHE A 585 20.10 -19.13 -3.29
CA PHE A 585 21.02 -20.26 -3.14
C PHE A 585 21.99 -20.46 -4.33
N LEU A 586 21.86 -19.66 -5.40
CA LEU A 586 22.72 -19.66 -6.60
C LEU A 586 23.61 -18.42 -6.70
N GLN A 587 23.39 -17.40 -5.88
CA GLN A 587 24.24 -16.22 -5.81
C GLN A 587 25.53 -16.62 -5.05
N VAL A 588 26.63 -16.81 -5.79
CA VAL A 588 27.93 -17.26 -5.26
C VAL A 588 28.59 -16.21 -4.37
#